data_AF-A0A8N4L7M2-F1
#
_entry.id   AF-A0A8N4L7M2-F1
#
_cell.length_a   1.000
_cell.length_b   1.000
_cell.length_c   1.000
_cell.angle_alpha   90.00
_cell.angle_beta   90.00
_cell.angle_gamma   90.00
#
_symmetry.space_group_name_H-M   'P 1'
#
loop_
_entity.id
_entity.type
_entity.pdbx_description
1 polymer ?
#
loop_
_entity_poly.entity_id
_entity_poly.type
_entity_poly.pdbx_seq_one_letter_code
_entity_poly.pdbx_strand_id
1 'polypeptide(L)'
;MPSATFCAESVPFDQIEKLAISGGYSAIYAAEKPSVDIVGDWQHRYCSLADTFQPVLDRVHNFEVREDDVWIVTSTKCGTTWTQEMTWLILNNFDFEKAKTDDLTIRSPFLEFNGVVPNVPHDTIEALNKLPSPRLIKSHLPAWLLPKQVWTKKPKIIYVFRNPKDAAISYFHHWRGMVGYKGTKEDFMHSYIDGHVNFNPFWPHVLDFWQLRDEPQIFFTSYERMKRDLGGVIKDVCKFLEREVEQEQLTQLVDHLSFDKMKDNPACNHVKEFESMKAAAGREVEEFSRFVRRGIVGSHKDEMPQTAIQEFDDWTEDNLKDYQLTMDDFINYSKY
;
A
#
# COMPACT_ATOMS: atom_id res chain seq x y z
N MET A 1 21.28 -0.54 25.84
CA MET A 1 20.28 -0.14 24.83
C MET A 1 20.00 -1.36 24.00
N PRO A 2 18.74 -1.74 23.70
CA PRO A 2 18.50 -2.73 22.66
C PRO A 2 19.22 -2.25 21.40
N SER A 3 19.96 -3.12 20.72
CA SER A 3 20.54 -2.79 19.42
C SER A 3 19.40 -2.36 18.49
N ALA A 4 19.52 -1.20 17.86
CA ALA A 4 18.51 -0.73 16.92
C ALA A 4 18.31 -1.79 15.83
N THR A 5 17.06 -2.15 15.53
CA THR A 5 16.76 -3.20 14.53
C THR A 5 17.05 -2.72 13.09
N PHE A 6 17.20 -1.41 12.92
CA PHE A 6 17.38 -0.75 11.64
C PHE A 6 18.48 0.30 11.70
N CYS A 7 19.15 0.50 10.58
CA CYS A 7 20.03 1.63 10.33
C CYS A 7 19.29 2.64 9.45
N ALA A 8 19.40 3.92 9.78
CA ALA A 8 18.83 5.00 8.99
C ALA A 8 19.96 5.88 8.48
N GLU A 9 20.01 6.09 7.16
CA GLU A 9 20.88 7.07 6.54
C GLU A 9 20.01 8.20 6.00
N SER A 10 20.23 9.43 6.47
CA SER A 10 19.51 10.58 5.97
C SER A 10 19.82 10.77 4.48
N VAL A 11 18.77 10.93 3.67
CA VAL A 11 18.94 11.20 2.24
C VAL A 11 19.45 12.65 2.10
N PRO A 12 20.56 12.89 1.37
CA PRO A 12 21.12 14.24 1.21
C PRO A 12 20.08 15.26 0.73
N PHE A 13 20.11 16.46 1.33
CA PHE A 13 19.08 17.46 1.08
C PHE A 13 18.96 17.83 -0.41
N ASP A 14 20.06 17.92 -1.14
CA ASP A 14 20.08 18.20 -2.58
C ASP A 14 19.39 17.14 -3.45
N GLN A 15 19.32 15.89 -2.99
CA GLN A 15 18.58 14.81 -3.64
C GLN A 15 17.06 14.90 -3.41
N ILE A 16 16.64 15.55 -2.31
CA ILE A 16 15.23 15.80 -1.96
C ILE A 16 14.81 17.27 -2.14
N GLU A 17 15.74 18.18 -2.44
CA GLU A 17 15.50 19.62 -2.60
C GLU A 17 14.65 19.87 -3.84
N LYS A 18 14.90 19.10 -4.91
CA LYS A 18 14.07 19.07 -6.13
C LYS A 18 12.61 18.67 -5.85
N LEU A 19 12.35 18.03 -4.72
CA LEU A 19 11.01 17.63 -4.32
C LEU A 19 10.24 18.74 -3.61
N ALA A 20 10.89 19.80 -3.15
CA ALA A 20 10.25 20.82 -2.31
C ALA A 20 9.41 20.22 -1.15
N ILE A 21 9.77 19.03 -0.67
CA ILE A 21 9.08 18.35 0.42
C ILE A 21 9.65 18.88 1.73
N SER A 22 8.79 19.44 2.59
CA SER A 22 9.13 19.71 3.97
C SER A 22 9.04 18.41 4.78
N GLY A 23 10.10 18.04 5.52
CA GLY A 23 9.98 17.01 6.56
C GLY A 23 11.12 15.99 6.71
N GLY A 24 12.13 15.97 5.84
CA GLY A 24 13.24 15.02 5.92
C GLY A 24 12.87 13.58 5.55
N TYR A 25 13.82 12.85 4.96
CA TYR A 25 13.67 11.44 4.61
C TYR A 25 14.93 10.68 4.95
N SER A 26 14.74 9.42 5.31
CA SER A 26 15.82 8.48 5.56
C SER A 26 15.65 7.24 4.69
N ALA A 27 16.77 6.79 4.11
CA ALA A 27 16.89 5.44 3.61
C ALA A 27 17.05 4.51 4.81
N ILE A 28 16.05 3.65 5.03
CA ILE A 28 16.05 2.69 6.13
C ILE A 28 16.60 1.37 5.62
N TYR A 29 17.59 0.83 6.30
CA TYR A 29 18.25 -0.45 6.00
C TYR A 29 18.01 -1.44 7.13
N ALA A 30 17.98 -2.73 6.79
CA ALA A 30 18.01 -3.80 7.78
C ALA A 30 19.38 -3.84 8.49
N ALA A 31 19.41 -3.84 9.82
CA ALA A 31 20.66 -3.98 10.57
C ALA A 31 21.16 -5.43 10.61
N GLU A 32 20.27 -6.39 10.36
CA GLU A 32 20.52 -7.83 10.37
C GLU A 32 19.83 -8.47 9.15
N LYS A 33 20.27 -9.69 8.79
CA LYS A 33 19.65 -10.43 7.69
C LYS A 33 18.14 -10.60 7.94
N PRO A 34 17.27 -10.20 6.98
CA PRO A 34 15.83 -10.34 7.13
C PRO A 34 15.36 -11.78 7.39
N SER A 35 14.25 -11.94 8.11
CA SER A 35 13.66 -13.26 8.39
C SER A 35 12.83 -13.84 7.24
N VAL A 36 12.82 -13.16 6.10
CA VAL A 36 12.17 -13.56 4.86
C VAL A 36 13.19 -13.42 3.74
N ASP A 37 13.16 -14.34 2.79
CA ASP A 37 13.98 -14.19 1.59
C ASP A 37 13.48 -12.99 0.79
N ILE A 38 14.41 -12.15 0.35
CA ILE A 38 14.15 -10.97 -0.47
C ILE A 38 15.02 -10.99 -1.72
N VAL A 39 14.61 -10.30 -2.77
CA VAL A 39 15.40 -10.23 -4.00
C VAL A 39 16.64 -9.35 -3.85
N GLY A 40 17.71 -9.69 -4.57
CA GLY A 40 18.95 -8.94 -4.56
C GLY A 40 19.74 -9.04 -3.24
N ASP A 41 20.69 -8.12 -3.05
CA ASP A 41 21.54 -8.08 -1.86
C ASP A 41 20.90 -7.27 -0.74
N TRP A 42 20.42 -7.95 0.30
CA TRP A 42 19.77 -7.34 1.45
C TRP A 42 20.61 -6.25 2.15
N GLN A 43 21.95 -6.32 2.07
CA GLN A 43 22.84 -5.32 2.69
C GLN A 43 22.75 -3.95 2.01
N HIS A 44 22.29 -3.91 0.76
CA HIS A 44 22.11 -2.70 -0.03
C HIS A 44 20.62 -2.37 -0.26
N ARG A 45 19.71 -3.13 0.36
CA ARG A 45 18.26 -2.90 0.26
C ARG A 45 17.85 -1.84 1.29
N TYR A 46 17.26 -0.77 0.79
CA TYR A 46 16.65 0.26 1.63
C TYR A 46 15.14 0.39 1.36
N CYS A 47 14.48 1.09 2.29
CA CYS A 47 13.15 1.65 2.10
C CYS A 47 13.20 3.11 2.51
N SER A 48 12.85 4.01 1.60
CA SER A 48 12.71 5.43 1.90
C SER A 48 11.47 5.65 2.77
N LEU A 49 11.68 6.25 3.94
CA LEU A 49 10.62 6.62 4.87
C LEU A 49 10.89 8.02 5.42
N ALA A 50 9.82 8.77 5.67
CA ALA A 50 9.91 10.04 6.37
C ALA A 50 10.52 9.84 7.77
N ASP A 51 11.26 10.82 8.28
CA ASP A 51 11.96 10.69 9.57
C ASP A 51 10.99 10.45 10.75
N THR A 52 9.71 10.80 10.56
CA THR A 52 8.61 10.52 11.49
C THR A 52 8.35 9.03 11.73
N PHE A 53 8.89 8.13 10.91
CA PHE A 53 8.81 6.68 11.11
C PHE A 53 9.77 6.16 12.18
N GLN A 54 10.88 6.85 12.46
CA GLN A 54 11.91 6.38 13.39
C GLN A 54 11.35 5.92 14.76
N PRO A 55 10.46 6.67 15.46
CA PRO A 55 9.91 6.22 16.74
C PRO A 55 8.87 5.08 16.63
N VAL A 56 8.44 4.74 15.41
CA VAL A 56 7.34 3.78 15.15
C VAL A 56 7.88 2.43 14.64
N LEU A 57 9.01 2.42 13.93
CA LEU A 57 9.55 1.23 13.26
C LEU A 57 9.79 0.04 14.20
N ASP A 58 10.45 0.25 15.35
CA ASP A 58 10.68 -0.85 16.29
C ASP A 58 9.37 -1.40 16.87
N ARG A 59 8.34 -0.55 17.05
CA ARG A 59 7.02 -1.00 17.52
C ARG A 59 6.30 -1.82 16.47
N VAL A 60 6.36 -1.39 15.21
CA VAL A 60 5.79 -2.13 14.07
C VAL A 60 6.49 -3.47 13.92
N HIS A 61 7.81 -3.48 13.96
CA HIS A 61 8.58 -4.69 13.73
C HIS A 61 8.42 -5.74 14.83
N ASN A 62 8.17 -5.29 16.07
CA ASN A 62 7.88 -6.13 17.23
C ASN A 62 6.37 -6.34 17.46
N PHE A 63 5.50 -5.93 16.53
CA PHE A 63 4.06 -6.12 16.65
C PHE A 63 3.71 -7.60 16.79
N GLU A 64 2.82 -7.91 17.75
CA GLU A 64 2.35 -9.27 17.97
C GLU A 64 1.33 -9.66 16.90
N VAL A 65 1.74 -10.58 16.03
CA VAL A 65 0.92 -11.13 14.95
C VAL A 65 0.09 -12.29 15.50
N ARG A 66 -1.15 -12.45 15.05
CA ARG A 66 -1.99 -13.62 15.37
C ARG A 66 -2.05 -14.53 14.14
N GLU A 67 -2.21 -15.83 14.34
CA GLU A 67 -2.23 -16.81 13.24
C GLU A 67 -3.42 -16.58 12.29
N ASP A 68 -4.52 -16.05 12.81
CA ASP A 68 -5.73 -15.73 12.05
C ASP A 68 -5.80 -14.28 11.57
N ASP A 69 -4.70 -13.52 11.67
CA ASP A 69 -4.64 -12.22 11.02
C ASP A 69 -4.74 -12.36 9.49
N VAL A 70 -5.29 -11.33 8.86
CA VAL A 70 -5.28 -11.16 7.41
C VAL A 70 -4.64 -9.81 7.10
N TRP A 71 -3.64 -9.81 6.23
CA TRP A 71 -2.89 -8.61 5.87
C TRP A 71 -3.22 -8.18 4.45
N ILE A 72 -3.49 -6.89 4.26
CA ILE A 72 -3.50 -6.25 2.94
C ILE A 72 -2.20 -5.48 2.81
N VAL A 73 -1.30 -5.97 1.96
CA VAL A 73 0.00 -5.35 1.72
C VAL A 73 0.06 -4.89 0.28
N THR A 74 0.40 -3.63 0.05
CA THR A 74 0.57 -3.11 -1.32
C THR A 74 1.66 -2.07 -1.31
N SER A 75 2.36 -1.87 -2.43
CA SER A 75 2.98 -0.54 -2.62
C SER A 75 1.88 0.54 -2.62
N THR A 76 2.25 1.79 -2.35
CA THR A 76 1.28 2.86 -2.23
C THR A 76 0.45 3.01 -3.51
N LYS A 77 -0.85 3.32 -3.34
CA LYS A 77 -1.79 3.58 -4.44
C LYS A 77 -2.05 2.43 -5.42
N CYS A 78 -1.80 1.19 -4.99
CA CYS A 78 -2.03 -0.02 -5.78
C CYS A 78 -3.39 -0.71 -5.52
N GLY A 79 -4.38 -0.03 -4.92
CA GLY A 79 -5.74 -0.58 -4.74
C GLY A 79 -6.06 -1.08 -3.31
N THR A 80 -5.31 -0.63 -2.31
CA THR A 80 -5.43 -1.05 -0.91
C THR A 80 -6.84 -0.87 -0.35
N THR A 81 -7.42 0.33 -0.42
CA THR A 81 -8.77 0.64 0.10
C THR A 81 -9.84 -0.26 -0.51
N TRP A 82 -9.75 -0.52 -1.81
CA TRP A 82 -10.68 -1.40 -2.53
C TRP A 82 -10.59 -2.84 -2.01
N THR A 83 -9.36 -3.29 -1.77
CA THR A 83 -9.06 -4.63 -1.26
C THR A 83 -9.42 -4.78 0.21
N GLN A 84 -9.19 -3.75 1.04
CA GLN A 84 -9.60 -3.74 2.44
C GLN A 84 -11.13 -3.85 2.56
N GLU A 85 -11.88 -3.05 1.79
CA GLU A 85 -13.35 -3.10 1.84
C GLU A 85 -13.89 -4.46 1.42
N MET A 86 -13.39 -4.99 0.29
CA MET A 86 -13.73 -6.32 -0.20
C MET A 86 -13.45 -7.40 0.85
N THR A 87 -12.23 -7.41 1.39
CA THR A 87 -11.77 -8.45 2.31
C THR A 87 -12.48 -8.35 3.65
N TRP A 88 -12.74 -7.15 4.14
CA TRP A 88 -13.46 -6.95 5.39
C TRP A 88 -14.89 -7.50 5.30
N LEU A 89 -15.60 -7.20 4.20
CA LEU A 89 -16.94 -7.74 3.96
C LEU A 89 -16.91 -9.27 3.88
N ILE A 90 -15.95 -9.88 3.17
CA ILE A 90 -15.81 -11.34 3.10
C ILE A 90 -15.59 -11.95 4.51
N LEU A 91 -14.72 -11.35 5.32
CA LEU A 91 -14.43 -11.84 6.68
C LEU A 91 -15.59 -11.65 7.67
N ASN A 92 -16.47 -10.68 7.41
CA ASN A 92 -17.59 -10.32 8.29
C ASN A 92 -18.94 -10.73 7.67
N ASN A 93 -18.97 -11.84 6.93
CA ASN A 93 -20.19 -12.44 6.38
C ASN A 93 -21.05 -11.47 5.55
N PHE A 94 -20.40 -10.59 4.79
CA PHE A 94 -21.03 -9.60 3.93
C PHE A 94 -21.95 -8.63 4.70
N ASP A 95 -21.56 -8.22 5.91
CA ASP A 95 -22.28 -7.22 6.70
C ASP A 95 -22.10 -5.79 6.15
N PHE A 96 -22.90 -5.45 5.13
CA PHE A 96 -22.88 -4.14 4.47
C PHE A 96 -23.37 -3.00 5.36
N GLU A 97 -24.25 -3.28 6.33
CA GLU A 97 -24.74 -2.25 7.24
C GLU A 97 -23.62 -1.78 8.17
N LYS A 98 -22.86 -2.72 8.74
CA LYS A 98 -21.71 -2.37 9.57
C LYS A 98 -20.57 -1.75 8.77
N ALA A 99 -20.34 -2.20 7.53
CA ALA A 99 -19.36 -1.57 6.64
C ALA A 99 -19.68 -0.10 6.32
N LYS A 100 -20.97 0.27 6.35
CA LYS A 100 -21.45 1.64 6.14
C LYS A 100 -21.34 2.52 7.39
N THR A 101 -21.54 1.94 8.58
CA THR A 101 -21.47 2.71 9.84
C THR A 101 -20.04 2.92 10.32
N ASP A 102 -19.21 1.89 10.22
CA ASP A 102 -17.88 1.89 10.79
C ASP A 102 -16.86 2.32 9.72
N ASP A 103 -16.02 3.30 10.06
CA ASP A 103 -15.00 3.80 9.16
C ASP A 103 -13.95 2.72 8.84
N LEU A 104 -13.48 2.67 7.59
CA LEU A 104 -12.52 1.67 7.14
C LEU A 104 -11.20 1.74 7.92
N THR A 105 -10.81 2.92 8.42
CA THR A 105 -9.62 3.08 9.27
C THR A 105 -9.74 2.37 10.63
N ILE A 106 -10.97 2.13 11.09
CA ILE A 106 -11.27 1.37 12.31
C ILE A 106 -11.39 -0.13 11.98
N ARG A 107 -12.09 -0.44 10.89
CA ARG A 107 -12.35 -1.81 10.44
C ARG A 107 -11.09 -2.53 9.94
N SER A 108 -10.19 -1.80 9.30
CA SER A 108 -8.90 -2.29 8.83
C SER A 108 -7.81 -1.23 9.05
N PRO A 109 -7.25 -1.14 10.26
CA PRO A 109 -6.27 -0.11 10.58
C PRO A 109 -4.97 -0.26 9.78
N PHE A 110 -4.35 0.88 9.48
CA PHE A 110 -3.04 0.97 8.87
C PHE A 110 -1.97 0.97 9.97
N LEU A 111 -1.22 -0.13 10.08
CA LEU A 111 -0.35 -0.43 11.23
C LEU A 111 0.69 0.66 11.52
N GLU A 112 1.32 1.18 10.47
CA GLU A 112 2.42 2.15 10.55
C GLU A 112 1.94 3.59 10.30
N PHE A 113 0.64 3.87 10.41
CA PHE A 113 0.09 5.19 10.08
C PHE A 113 0.63 6.32 10.96
N ASN A 114 0.95 6.04 12.23
CA ASN A 114 1.59 7.02 13.11
C ASN A 114 2.96 7.48 12.57
N GLY A 115 3.63 6.68 11.73
CA GLY A 115 4.85 7.10 11.03
C GLY A 115 4.56 8.03 9.85
N VAL A 116 3.41 7.91 9.20
CA VAL A 116 2.97 8.80 8.11
C VAL A 116 2.48 10.15 8.65
N VAL A 117 1.72 10.11 9.75
CA VAL A 117 1.14 11.30 10.38
C VAL A 117 1.39 11.22 11.90
N PRO A 118 2.44 11.87 12.43
CA PRO A 118 2.87 11.70 13.82
C PRO A 118 1.89 12.27 14.86
N ASN A 119 1.05 13.23 14.46
CA ASN A 119 0.17 13.97 15.37
C ASN A 119 -1.30 13.49 15.32
N VAL A 120 -1.56 12.25 14.90
CA VAL A 120 -2.92 11.70 14.94
C VAL A 120 -3.31 11.36 16.39
N PRO A 121 -4.57 11.59 16.79
CA PRO A 121 -5.02 11.38 18.18
C PRO A 121 -5.06 9.91 18.61
N HIS A 122 -4.89 8.96 17.68
CA HIS A 122 -5.04 7.54 17.94
C HIS A 122 -3.78 6.76 17.54
N ASP A 123 -3.30 5.92 18.45
CA ASP A 123 -2.23 4.97 18.22
C ASP A 123 -2.79 3.73 17.48
N THR A 124 -2.37 3.56 16.22
CA THR A 124 -2.89 2.49 15.35
C THR A 124 -2.44 1.11 15.78
N ILE A 125 -1.27 0.98 16.39
CA ILE A 125 -0.77 -0.28 16.96
C ILE A 125 -1.61 -0.68 18.17
N GLU A 126 -1.91 0.26 19.07
CA GLU A 126 -2.81 -0.02 20.20
C GLU A 126 -4.24 -0.34 19.76
N ALA A 127 -4.74 0.36 18.73
CA ALA A 127 -6.05 0.08 18.16
C ALA A 127 -6.13 -1.35 17.62
N LEU A 128 -5.12 -1.79 16.87
CA LEU A 128 -5.01 -3.16 16.37
C LEU A 128 -4.92 -4.21 17.48
N ASN A 129 -4.26 -3.92 18.58
CA ASN A 129 -4.21 -4.83 19.73
C ASN A 129 -5.57 -5.04 20.40
N LYS A 130 -6.44 -4.02 20.36
CA LYS A 130 -7.80 -4.06 20.94
C LYS A 130 -8.84 -4.72 20.02
N LEU A 131 -8.55 -4.87 18.73
CA LEU A 131 -9.48 -5.51 17.80
C LEU A 131 -9.63 -7.02 18.08
N PRO A 132 -10.86 -7.56 17.99
CA PRO A 132 -11.07 -9.00 18.03
C PRO A 132 -10.45 -9.66 16.78
N SER A 133 -10.10 -10.94 16.92
CA SER A 133 -9.70 -11.76 15.77
C SER A 133 -10.91 -12.21 14.93
N PRO A 134 -10.72 -12.49 13.62
CA PRO A 134 -9.51 -12.22 12.84
C PRO A 134 -9.34 -10.72 12.57
N ARG A 135 -8.12 -10.19 12.67
CA ARG A 135 -7.83 -8.78 12.37
C ARG A 135 -7.54 -8.62 10.88
N LEU A 136 -8.09 -7.59 10.25
CA LEU A 136 -7.72 -7.19 8.90
C LEU A 136 -6.76 -5.99 8.95
N ILE A 137 -5.49 -6.19 8.62
CA ILE A 137 -4.42 -5.21 8.86
C ILE A 137 -3.93 -4.67 7.52
N LYS A 138 -3.81 -3.35 7.38
CA LYS A 138 -3.19 -2.71 6.22
C LYS A 138 -1.73 -2.39 6.50
N SER A 139 -0.87 -2.60 5.49
CA SER A 139 0.50 -2.10 5.49
C SER A 139 0.97 -1.73 4.07
N HIS A 140 1.91 -0.79 3.99
CA HIS A 140 2.66 -0.41 2.80
C HIS A 140 4.16 -0.74 2.93
N LEU A 141 4.57 -1.45 3.99
CA LEU A 141 5.96 -1.82 4.19
C LEU A 141 6.38 -2.96 3.25
N PRO A 142 7.63 -2.94 2.75
CA PRO A 142 8.20 -4.08 2.05
C PRO A 142 8.32 -5.30 2.98
N ALA A 143 8.45 -6.48 2.39
CA ALA A 143 8.40 -7.75 3.12
C ALA A 143 9.34 -7.79 4.36
N TRP A 144 10.57 -7.33 4.19
CA TRP A 144 11.57 -7.33 5.27
C TRP A 144 11.31 -6.32 6.40
N LEU A 145 10.45 -5.32 6.19
CA LEU A 145 10.03 -4.35 7.22
C LEU A 145 8.72 -4.71 7.93
N LEU A 146 7.98 -5.71 7.43
CA LEU A 146 6.81 -6.23 8.14
C LEU A 146 7.21 -6.80 9.52
N PRO A 147 6.25 -6.97 10.45
CA PRO A 147 6.54 -7.56 11.75
C PRO A 147 7.21 -8.93 11.62
N LYS A 148 8.26 -9.20 12.41
CA LYS A 148 9.04 -10.46 12.32
C LYS A 148 8.13 -11.70 12.39
N GLN A 149 7.07 -11.61 13.19
CA GLN A 149 6.14 -12.72 13.41
C GLN A 149 5.28 -13.06 12.19
N VAL A 150 5.15 -12.18 11.19
CA VAL A 150 4.45 -12.48 9.92
C VAL A 150 5.10 -13.70 9.25
N TRP A 151 6.43 -13.78 9.27
CA TRP A 151 7.17 -14.82 8.56
C TRP A 151 7.25 -16.15 9.32
N THR A 152 7.00 -16.13 10.63
CA THR A 152 6.99 -17.34 11.47
C THR A 152 5.59 -17.89 11.70
N LYS A 153 4.60 -17.02 11.96
CA LYS A 153 3.19 -17.41 12.14
C LYS A 153 2.44 -17.61 10.82
N LYS A 154 2.97 -17.05 9.72
CA LYS A 154 2.42 -17.19 8.36
C LYS A 154 0.91 -16.87 8.27
N PRO A 155 0.44 -15.70 8.77
CA PRO A 155 -0.93 -15.26 8.55
C PRO A 155 -1.19 -15.07 7.05
N LYS A 156 -2.46 -15.01 6.65
CA LYS A 156 -2.82 -14.77 5.24
C LYS A 156 -2.44 -13.34 4.84
N ILE A 157 -1.81 -13.17 3.68
CA ILE A 157 -1.44 -11.87 3.09
C ILE A 157 -2.04 -11.78 1.70
N ILE A 158 -2.80 -10.73 1.44
CA ILE A 158 -3.27 -10.34 0.11
C ILE A 158 -2.36 -9.21 -0.38
N TYR A 159 -1.61 -9.48 -1.45
CA TYR A 159 -0.76 -8.52 -2.12
C TYR A 159 -1.38 -8.03 -3.42
N VAL A 160 -1.43 -6.72 -3.62
CA VAL A 160 -1.97 -6.13 -4.85
C VAL A 160 -0.91 -5.31 -5.56
N PHE A 161 -0.54 -5.79 -6.74
CA PHE A 161 0.28 -5.06 -7.70
C PHE A 161 -0.55 -4.06 -8.50
N ARG A 162 0.09 -3.02 -9.02
CA ARG A 162 -0.48 -2.13 -10.03
C ARG A 162 0.63 -1.65 -10.93
N ASN A 163 0.31 -1.34 -12.19
CA ASN A 163 1.25 -0.70 -13.10
C ASN A 163 1.91 0.53 -12.44
N PRO A 164 3.26 0.60 -12.38
CA PRO A 164 3.94 1.64 -11.63
C PRO A 164 3.67 3.05 -12.16
N LYS A 165 3.38 3.21 -13.46
CA LYS A 165 3.05 4.52 -14.05
C LYS A 165 1.74 5.06 -13.49
N ASP A 166 0.73 4.20 -13.43
CA ASP A 166 -0.57 4.56 -12.84
C ASP A 166 -0.49 4.72 -11.32
N ALA A 167 0.32 3.91 -10.65
CA ALA A 167 0.59 4.03 -9.23
C ALA A 167 1.27 5.37 -8.90
N ALA A 168 2.34 5.73 -9.62
CA ALA A 168 3.09 6.97 -9.44
C ALA A 168 2.23 8.23 -9.69
N ILE A 169 1.45 8.25 -10.76
CA ILE A 169 0.51 9.37 -11.02
C ILE A 169 -0.55 9.47 -9.93
N SER A 170 -1.10 8.33 -9.50
CA SER A 170 -2.04 8.32 -8.38
C SER A 170 -1.38 8.77 -7.08
N TYR A 171 -0.08 8.54 -6.92
CA TYR A 171 0.67 8.93 -5.73
C TYR A 171 0.98 10.42 -5.72
N PHE A 172 1.38 11.00 -6.85
CA PHE A 172 1.55 12.44 -7.01
C PHE A 172 0.32 13.22 -6.54
N HIS A 173 -0.87 12.86 -7.04
CA HIS A 173 -2.12 13.53 -6.64
C HIS A 173 -2.45 13.33 -5.17
N HIS A 174 -2.19 12.13 -4.63
CA HIS A 174 -2.39 11.84 -3.23
C HIS A 174 -1.44 12.67 -2.34
N TRP A 175 -0.18 12.81 -2.75
CA TRP A 175 0.86 13.57 -2.06
C TRP A 175 0.57 15.07 -2.07
N ARG A 176 0.10 15.61 -3.21
CA ARG A 176 -0.41 16.99 -3.30
C ARG A 176 -1.55 17.25 -2.33
N GLY A 177 -2.55 16.36 -2.29
CA GLY A 177 -3.71 16.50 -1.41
C GLY A 177 -3.42 16.30 0.07
N MET A 178 -2.56 15.33 0.41
CA MET A 178 -2.30 14.93 1.79
C MET A 178 -1.23 15.80 2.45
N VAL A 179 -0.10 16.02 1.78
CA VAL A 179 1.06 16.72 2.34
C VAL A 179 1.40 18.01 1.60
N GLY A 180 0.51 18.52 0.76
CA GLY A 180 0.64 19.85 0.14
C GLY A 180 1.88 20.00 -0.74
N TYR A 181 2.30 18.92 -1.40
CA TYR A 181 3.43 18.93 -2.33
C TYR A 181 3.29 20.02 -3.40
N LYS A 182 4.35 20.80 -3.61
CA LYS A 182 4.36 21.94 -4.54
C LYS A 182 5.32 21.78 -5.73
N GLY A 183 6.10 20.71 -5.77
CA GLY A 183 7.00 20.42 -6.89
C GLY A 183 6.24 20.05 -8.17
N THR A 184 6.97 19.91 -9.27
CA THR A 184 6.36 19.51 -10.55
C THR A 184 6.00 18.03 -10.55
N LYS A 185 5.21 17.63 -11.55
CA LYS A 185 4.85 16.21 -11.72
C LYS A 185 6.07 15.40 -12.15
N GLU A 186 6.88 15.98 -13.02
CA GLU A 186 8.14 15.45 -13.54
C GLU A 186 9.11 15.18 -12.39
N ASP A 187 9.33 16.13 -11.49
CA ASP A 187 10.19 15.95 -10.30
C ASP A 187 9.70 14.78 -9.42
N PHE A 188 8.38 14.64 -9.27
CA PHE A 188 7.79 13.54 -8.50
C PHE A 188 8.00 12.20 -9.21
N MET A 189 7.86 12.15 -10.54
CA MET A 189 8.09 10.93 -11.33
C MET A 189 9.53 10.46 -11.23
N HIS A 190 10.51 11.37 -11.36
CA HIS A 190 11.92 11.05 -11.18
C HIS A 190 12.21 10.53 -9.77
N SER A 191 11.66 11.18 -8.75
CA SER A 191 11.86 10.72 -7.37
C SER A 191 11.16 9.41 -7.06
N TYR A 192 10.08 9.07 -7.76
CA TYR A 192 9.45 7.76 -7.66
C TYR A 192 10.37 6.67 -8.21
N ILE A 193 10.98 6.90 -9.38
CA ILE A 193 11.95 6.01 -10.05
C ILE A 193 13.20 5.83 -9.17
N ASP A 194 13.76 6.93 -8.67
CA ASP A 194 14.95 6.97 -7.81
C ASP A 194 14.68 6.39 -6.41
N GLY A 195 13.41 6.17 -6.08
CA GLY A 195 12.98 5.59 -4.82
C GLY A 195 13.03 6.56 -3.63
N HIS A 196 12.97 7.87 -3.87
CA HIS A 196 13.01 8.95 -2.88
C HIS A 196 11.60 9.40 -2.40
N VAL A 197 10.63 8.49 -2.44
CA VAL A 197 9.28 8.69 -1.88
C VAL A 197 8.99 7.61 -0.83
N ASN A 198 8.04 7.87 0.07
CA ASN A 198 7.70 6.91 1.12
C ASN A 198 7.36 5.52 0.55
N PHE A 199 7.89 4.48 1.19
CA PHE A 199 7.68 3.05 0.88
C PHE A 199 8.31 2.54 -0.44
N ASN A 200 9.21 3.31 -1.03
CA ASN A 200 9.99 2.91 -2.22
C ASN A 200 11.41 2.47 -1.81
N PRO A 201 12.16 1.70 -2.64
CA PRO A 201 11.99 1.43 -4.08
C PRO A 201 10.83 0.48 -4.45
N PHE A 202 10.11 0.80 -5.53
CA PHE A 202 8.91 0.07 -5.97
C PHE A 202 9.17 -1.37 -6.43
N TRP A 203 10.13 -1.59 -7.31
CA TRP A 203 10.36 -2.92 -7.90
C TRP A 203 10.84 -3.95 -6.89
N PRO A 204 11.84 -3.68 -6.03
CA PRO A 204 12.21 -4.61 -4.97
C PRO A 204 11.05 -4.93 -4.03
N HIS A 205 10.17 -3.95 -3.73
CA HIS A 205 8.94 -4.19 -2.96
C HIS A 205 8.00 -5.19 -3.66
N VAL A 206 7.76 -5.04 -4.96
CA VAL A 206 6.90 -5.98 -5.72
C VAL A 206 7.55 -7.35 -5.86
N LEU A 207 8.83 -7.40 -6.19
CA LEU A 207 9.55 -8.62 -6.48
C LEU A 207 9.68 -9.54 -5.26
N ASP A 208 9.84 -8.98 -4.06
CA ASP A 208 9.82 -9.74 -2.81
C ASP A 208 8.50 -10.53 -2.64
N PHE A 209 7.36 -9.91 -2.91
CA PHE A 209 6.06 -10.62 -2.83
C PHE A 209 5.80 -11.51 -4.05
N TRP A 210 6.34 -11.14 -5.21
CA TRP A 210 6.23 -11.97 -6.41
C TRP A 210 6.93 -13.32 -6.23
N GLN A 211 8.15 -13.37 -5.67
CA GLN A 211 8.82 -14.65 -5.42
C GLN A 211 8.10 -15.50 -4.37
N LEU A 212 7.35 -14.87 -3.46
CA LEU A 212 6.55 -15.54 -2.43
C LEU A 212 5.14 -15.93 -2.91
N ARG A 213 4.73 -15.58 -4.14
CA ARG A 213 3.33 -15.72 -4.61
C ARG A 213 2.77 -17.14 -4.55
N ASP A 214 3.65 -18.14 -4.65
CA ASP A 214 3.27 -19.55 -4.65
C ASP A 214 3.13 -20.12 -3.21
N GLU A 215 3.57 -19.38 -2.19
CA GLU A 215 3.35 -19.73 -0.79
C GLU A 215 1.84 -19.75 -0.47
N PRO A 216 1.35 -20.72 0.33
CA PRO A 216 -0.07 -20.91 0.58
C PRO A 216 -0.73 -19.73 1.31
N GLN A 217 0.03 -18.99 2.11
CA GLN A 217 -0.42 -17.81 2.86
C GLN A 217 -0.36 -16.51 2.06
N ILE A 218 0.08 -16.52 0.80
CA ILE A 218 0.17 -15.30 -0.03
C ILE A 218 -0.86 -15.37 -1.15
N PHE A 219 -1.69 -14.34 -1.31
CA PHE A 219 -2.56 -14.15 -2.46
C PHE A 219 -2.08 -12.94 -3.24
N PHE A 220 -1.42 -13.17 -4.37
CA PHE A 220 -0.98 -12.11 -5.27
C PHE A 220 -2.04 -11.86 -6.35
N THR A 221 -2.40 -10.60 -6.56
CA THR A 221 -3.27 -10.16 -7.66
C THR A 221 -2.83 -8.78 -8.16
N SER A 222 -3.49 -8.28 -9.20
CA SER A 222 -3.25 -6.95 -9.75
C SER A 222 -4.50 -6.09 -9.72
N TYR A 223 -4.31 -4.77 -9.59
CA TYR A 223 -5.37 -3.78 -9.72
C TYR A 223 -6.05 -3.87 -11.09
N GLU A 224 -5.27 -4.15 -12.14
CA GLU A 224 -5.73 -4.35 -13.50
C GLU A 224 -6.66 -5.55 -13.62
N ARG A 225 -6.31 -6.68 -12.98
CA ARG A 225 -7.17 -7.87 -12.92
C ARG A 225 -8.45 -7.57 -12.16
N MET A 226 -8.37 -6.91 -11.01
CA MET A 226 -9.56 -6.49 -10.24
C MET A 226 -10.48 -5.59 -11.08
N LYS A 227 -9.92 -4.66 -11.88
CA LYS A 227 -10.69 -3.79 -12.78
C LYS A 227 -11.32 -4.54 -13.95
N ARG A 228 -10.66 -5.59 -14.45
CA ARG A 228 -11.13 -6.39 -15.59
C ARG A 228 -12.20 -7.39 -15.19
N ASP A 229 -12.03 -8.08 -14.06
CA ASP A 229 -12.96 -9.09 -13.55
C ASP A 229 -12.96 -9.11 -12.02
N LEU A 230 -13.68 -8.15 -11.42
CA LEU A 230 -13.81 -8.07 -9.97
C LEU A 230 -14.51 -9.30 -9.39
N GLY A 231 -15.52 -9.83 -10.09
CA GLY A 231 -16.28 -10.99 -9.62
C GLY A 231 -15.40 -12.25 -9.51
N GLY A 232 -14.54 -12.49 -10.50
CA GLY A 232 -13.53 -13.54 -10.45
C GLY A 232 -12.55 -13.36 -9.30
N VAL A 233 -12.01 -12.15 -9.11
CA VAL A 233 -11.09 -11.88 -7.98
C VAL A 233 -11.77 -12.07 -6.62
N ILE A 234 -13.03 -11.67 -6.45
CA ILE A 234 -13.77 -11.91 -5.20
C ILE A 234 -13.87 -13.41 -4.91
N LYS A 235 -14.23 -14.23 -5.90
CA LYS A 235 -14.31 -15.70 -5.73
C LYS A 235 -12.97 -16.29 -5.32
N ASP A 236 -11.89 -15.82 -5.92
CA ASP A 236 -10.55 -16.25 -5.56
C ASP A 236 -10.16 -15.85 -4.14
N VAL A 237 -10.47 -14.63 -3.72
CA VAL A 237 -10.20 -14.17 -2.35
C VAL A 237 -11.03 -14.96 -1.35
N CYS A 238 -12.30 -15.24 -1.64
CA CYS A 238 -13.11 -16.15 -0.83
C CYS A 238 -12.47 -17.53 -0.71
N LYS A 239 -12.04 -18.13 -1.82
CA LYS A 239 -11.33 -19.42 -1.82
C LYS A 239 -10.05 -19.36 -0.99
N PHE A 240 -9.25 -18.32 -1.13
CA PHE A 240 -8.02 -18.10 -0.35
C PHE A 240 -8.30 -17.93 1.14
N LEU A 241 -9.36 -17.22 1.51
CA LEU A 241 -9.78 -17.00 2.89
C LEU A 241 -10.60 -18.16 3.48
N GLU A 242 -10.83 -19.22 2.69
CA GLU A 242 -11.67 -20.37 3.08
C GLU A 242 -13.09 -19.93 3.46
N ARG A 243 -13.66 -19.03 2.64
CA ARG A 243 -15.04 -18.52 2.76
C ARG A 243 -15.85 -18.89 1.52
N GLU A 244 -17.13 -19.12 1.74
CA GLU A 244 -18.09 -19.31 0.66
C GLU A 244 -18.69 -17.96 0.25
N VAL A 245 -19.11 -17.88 -1.03
CA VAL A 245 -19.80 -16.71 -1.55
C VAL A 245 -20.91 -17.15 -2.49
N GLU A 246 -22.14 -16.76 -2.13
CA GLU A 246 -23.30 -17.00 -2.95
C GLU A 246 -23.39 -15.99 -4.11
N GLN A 247 -24.09 -16.35 -5.18
CA GLN A 247 -24.21 -15.49 -6.36
C GLN A 247 -24.85 -14.12 -6.04
N GLU A 248 -25.78 -14.08 -5.07
CA GLU A 248 -26.39 -12.84 -4.61
C GLU A 248 -25.38 -11.95 -3.86
N GLN A 249 -24.65 -12.51 -2.89
CA GLN A 249 -23.60 -11.82 -2.15
C GLN A 249 -22.51 -11.29 -3.08
N LEU A 250 -22.10 -12.09 -4.07
CA LEU A 250 -21.14 -11.69 -5.08
C LEU A 250 -21.64 -10.49 -5.89
N THR A 251 -22.89 -10.55 -6.36
CA THR A 251 -23.49 -9.47 -7.16
C THR A 251 -23.57 -8.18 -6.35
N GLN A 252 -24.02 -8.28 -5.10
CA GLN A 252 -24.09 -7.14 -4.19
C GLN A 252 -22.72 -6.56 -3.88
N LEU A 253 -21.71 -7.40 -3.63
CA LEU A 253 -20.36 -6.96 -3.33
C LEU A 253 -19.70 -6.28 -4.54
N VAL A 254 -19.85 -6.83 -5.75
CA VAL A 254 -19.33 -6.20 -6.98
C VAL A 254 -19.92 -4.81 -7.18
N ASP A 255 -21.23 -4.67 -6.98
CA ASP A 255 -21.95 -3.41 -7.10
C ASP A 255 -21.51 -2.40 -6.03
N HIS A 256 -21.42 -2.83 -4.75
CA HIS A 256 -20.90 -2.03 -3.63
C HIS A 256 -19.49 -1.48 -3.88
N LEU A 257 -18.62 -2.33 -4.44
CA LEU A 257 -17.23 -2.03 -4.74
C LEU A 257 -17.04 -1.29 -6.07
N SER A 258 -18.11 -0.93 -6.78
CA SER A 258 -18.02 -0.11 -7.99
C SER A 258 -17.40 1.25 -7.69
N PHE A 259 -16.74 1.83 -8.69
CA PHE A 259 -16.04 3.12 -8.51
C PHE A 259 -16.98 4.22 -8.03
N ASP A 260 -18.17 4.33 -8.61
CA ASP A 260 -19.13 5.38 -8.27
C ASP A 260 -19.61 5.26 -6.82
N LYS A 261 -19.89 4.04 -6.35
CA LYS A 261 -20.29 3.83 -4.95
C LYS A 261 -19.14 4.06 -3.98
N MET A 262 -17.95 3.54 -4.27
CA MET A 262 -16.77 3.70 -3.41
C MET A 262 -16.35 5.17 -3.29
N LYS A 263 -16.44 5.95 -4.38
CA LYS A 263 -16.08 7.37 -4.41
C LYS A 263 -16.94 8.19 -3.44
N ASP A 264 -18.23 7.88 -3.38
CA ASP A 264 -19.20 8.64 -2.59
C ASP A 264 -19.50 7.98 -1.23
N ASN A 265 -18.84 6.85 -0.89
CA ASN A 265 -18.98 6.17 0.39
C ASN A 265 -18.11 6.82 1.49
N PRO A 266 -18.69 7.53 2.48
CA PRO A 266 -17.94 8.22 3.52
C PRO A 266 -17.17 7.29 4.46
N ALA A 267 -17.50 5.99 4.50
CA ALA A 267 -16.78 5.02 5.31
C ALA A 267 -15.46 4.55 4.65
N CYS A 268 -15.28 4.78 3.34
CA CYS A 268 -14.11 4.29 2.58
C CYS A 268 -13.39 5.37 1.78
N ASN A 269 -13.98 6.55 1.59
CA ASN A 269 -13.41 7.60 0.75
C ASN A 269 -12.41 8.51 1.49
N HIS A 270 -12.13 8.24 2.78
CA HIS A 270 -11.15 8.94 3.62
C HIS A 270 -11.32 10.47 3.69
N VAL A 271 -12.52 11.00 3.41
CA VAL A 271 -12.77 12.45 3.46
C VAL A 271 -12.51 13.01 4.86
N LYS A 272 -13.02 12.33 5.91
CA LYS A 272 -12.82 12.75 7.31
C LYS A 272 -11.35 12.77 7.73
N GLU A 273 -10.59 11.77 7.28
CA GLU A 273 -9.15 11.68 7.56
C GLU A 273 -8.41 12.83 6.88
N PHE A 274 -8.71 13.10 5.61
CA PHE A 274 -8.14 14.21 4.86
C PHE A 274 -8.46 15.56 5.49
N GLU A 275 -9.72 15.80 5.87
CA GLU A 275 -10.15 17.01 6.57
C GLU A 275 -9.43 17.19 7.90
N SER A 276 -9.26 16.12 8.68
CA SER A 276 -8.55 16.15 9.96
C SER A 276 -7.07 16.48 9.77
N MET A 277 -6.40 15.86 8.78
CA MET A 277 -5.00 16.17 8.45
C MET A 277 -4.83 17.62 7.98
N LYS A 278 -5.77 18.14 7.18
CA LYS A 278 -5.77 19.53 6.70
C LYS A 278 -5.87 20.52 7.87
N ALA A 279 -6.81 20.28 8.78
CA ALA A 279 -6.98 21.10 9.98
C ALA A 279 -5.71 21.10 10.84
N ALA A 280 -5.09 19.93 11.05
CA ALA A 280 -3.86 19.81 11.81
C ALA A 280 -2.65 20.52 11.16
N ALA A 281 -2.61 20.59 9.82
CA ALA A 281 -1.50 21.19 9.07
C ALA A 281 -1.66 22.70 8.79
N GLY A 282 -2.84 23.28 9.06
CA GLY A 282 -3.13 24.70 8.79
C GLY A 282 -3.07 25.09 7.31
N ARG A 283 -3.44 24.17 6.40
CA ARG A 283 -3.32 24.35 4.93
C ARG A 283 -4.69 24.41 4.26
N GLU A 284 -4.85 25.32 3.30
CA GLU A 284 -6.01 25.33 2.39
C GLU A 284 -5.88 24.22 1.33
N VAL A 285 -7.03 23.72 0.89
CA VAL A 285 -7.14 22.58 -0.02
C VAL A 285 -7.22 23.05 -1.46
N GLU A 286 -6.43 22.48 -2.36
CA GLU A 286 -6.83 22.47 -3.77
C GLU A 286 -8.01 21.51 -3.95
N GLU A 287 -9.17 22.05 -4.34
CA GLU A 287 -10.48 21.40 -4.52
C GLU A 287 -10.43 20.06 -5.30
N PHE A 288 -9.37 19.84 -6.08
CA PHE A 288 -9.18 18.70 -6.98
C PHE A 288 -8.65 17.40 -6.34
N SER A 289 -8.30 17.36 -5.05
CA SER A 289 -7.62 16.22 -4.43
C SER A 289 -8.54 15.23 -3.70
N ARG A 290 -9.46 14.56 -4.43
CA ARG A 290 -10.23 13.43 -3.86
C ARG A 290 -9.36 12.19 -3.67
N PHE A 291 -9.52 11.47 -2.55
CA PHE A 291 -8.76 10.23 -2.29
C PHE A 291 -9.11 9.12 -3.29
N VAL A 292 -10.41 8.88 -3.51
CA VAL A 292 -10.91 8.04 -4.61
C VAL A 292 -11.04 8.93 -5.85
N ARG A 293 -10.01 8.91 -6.70
CA ARG A 293 -9.83 9.93 -7.74
C ARG A 293 -10.46 9.58 -9.09
N ARG A 294 -9.94 8.54 -9.76
CA ARG A 294 -10.35 8.14 -11.13
C ARG A 294 -10.71 6.67 -11.29
N GLY A 295 -9.97 5.77 -10.62
CA GLY A 295 -10.24 4.33 -10.71
C GLY A 295 -10.08 3.72 -12.11
N ILE A 296 -9.17 4.29 -12.92
CA ILE A 296 -8.93 3.92 -14.33
C ILE A 296 -7.56 3.26 -14.46
N VAL A 297 -7.49 2.20 -15.27
CA VAL A 297 -6.24 1.59 -15.76
C VAL A 297 -5.81 2.34 -17.02
N GLY A 298 -4.54 2.74 -17.09
CA GLY A 298 -3.99 3.51 -18.21
C GLY A 298 -4.14 5.02 -18.07
N SER A 299 -4.48 5.54 -16.89
CA SER A 299 -4.61 6.98 -16.61
C SER A 299 -3.30 7.78 -16.73
N HIS A 300 -2.16 7.08 -16.70
CA HIS A 300 -0.88 7.71 -17.00
C HIS A 300 -0.82 8.26 -18.42
N LYS A 301 -1.52 7.65 -19.39
CA LYS A 301 -1.46 8.05 -20.81
C LYS A 301 -1.97 9.47 -21.06
N ASP A 302 -2.88 9.97 -20.23
CA ASP A 302 -3.44 11.32 -20.35
C ASP A 302 -2.87 12.32 -19.32
N GLU A 303 -2.13 11.86 -18.31
CA GLU A 303 -1.65 12.72 -17.20
C GLU A 303 -0.13 12.82 -17.11
N MET A 304 0.59 11.79 -17.57
CA MET A 304 2.05 11.69 -17.52
C MET A 304 2.65 12.21 -18.84
N PRO A 305 3.72 13.03 -18.79
CA PRO A 305 4.47 13.39 -19.98
C PRO A 305 5.01 12.17 -20.70
N GLN A 306 5.05 12.21 -22.04
CA GLN A 306 5.55 11.08 -22.84
C GLN A 306 7.00 10.71 -22.52
N THR A 307 7.83 11.68 -22.17
CA THR A 307 9.22 11.45 -21.74
C THR A 307 9.28 10.63 -20.45
N ALA A 308 8.48 11.00 -19.45
CA ALA A 308 8.38 10.24 -18.21
C ALA A 308 7.79 8.83 -18.45
N ILE A 309 6.83 8.67 -19.37
CA ILE A 309 6.33 7.33 -19.73
C ILE A 309 7.47 6.44 -20.23
N GLN A 310 8.34 6.96 -21.11
CA GLN A 310 9.49 6.22 -21.64
C GLN A 310 10.50 5.90 -20.53
N GLU A 311 10.82 6.85 -19.66
CA GLU A 311 11.72 6.62 -18.51
C GLU A 311 11.20 5.50 -17.60
N PHE A 312 9.88 5.45 -17.36
CA PHE A 312 9.26 4.35 -16.61
C PHE A 312 9.32 3.01 -17.36
N ASP A 313 9.23 3.02 -18.68
CA ASP A 313 9.37 1.80 -19.50
C ASP A 313 10.79 1.25 -19.39
N ASP A 314 11.81 2.08 -19.61
CA ASP A 314 13.22 1.70 -19.51
C ASP A 314 13.56 1.23 -18.09
N TRP A 315 13.13 1.98 -17.07
CA TRP A 315 13.31 1.60 -15.66
C TRP A 315 12.61 0.28 -15.31
N THR A 316 11.43 0.02 -15.87
CA THR A 316 10.72 -1.25 -15.67
C THR A 316 11.47 -2.41 -16.31
N GLU A 317 11.92 -2.26 -17.55
CA GLU A 317 12.70 -3.28 -18.25
C GLU A 317 14.00 -3.58 -17.49
N ASP A 318 14.71 -2.54 -17.04
CA ASP A 318 15.95 -2.68 -16.30
C ASP A 318 15.80 -3.43 -14.97
N ASN A 319 14.69 -3.22 -14.25
CA ASN A 319 14.42 -3.91 -12.99
C ASN A 319 13.93 -5.36 -13.16
N LEU A 320 13.33 -5.69 -14.31
CA LEU A 320 12.71 -6.99 -14.53
C LEU A 320 13.56 -7.96 -15.37
N LYS A 321 14.48 -7.44 -16.20
CA LYS A 321 15.27 -8.24 -17.13
C LYS A 321 16.05 -9.38 -16.47
N ASP A 322 16.63 -9.13 -15.29
CA ASP A 322 17.44 -10.12 -14.57
C ASP A 322 16.58 -11.27 -14.01
N TYR A 323 15.28 -11.03 -13.84
CA TYR A 323 14.30 -12.03 -13.39
C TYR A 323 13.56 -12.69 -14.56
N GLN A 324 13.82 -12.28 -15.80
CA GLN A 324 13.09 -12.71 -17.01
C GLN A 324 11.58 -12.49 -16.89
N LEU A 325 11.19 -11.40 -16.23
CA LEU A 325 9.79 -11.02 -16.04
C LEU A 325 9.42 -9.86 -16.95
N THR A 326 8.13 -9.74 -17.19
CA THR A 326 7.49 -8.65 -17.90
C THR A 326 6.35 -8.10 -17.06
N MET A 327 5.85 -6.93 -17.42
CA MET A 327 4.65 -6.37 -16.80
C MET A 327 3.44 -7.29 -16.89
N ASP A 328 3.32 -8.07 -17.97
CA ASP A 328 2.18 -8.95 -18.20
C ASP A 328 2.12 -10.11 -17.21
N ASP A 329 3.27 -10.57 -16.71
CA ASP A 329 3.35 -11.61 -15.68
C ASP A 329 2.58 -11.18 -14.43
N PHE A 330 2.79 -9.95 -13.96
CA PHE A 330 2.10 -9.42 -12.79
C PHE A 330 0.65 -9.06 -13.07
N ILE A 331 0.36 -8.42 -14.21
CA ILE A 331 -0.98 -7.93 -14.56
C ILE A 331 -1.97 -9.09 -14.73
N ASN A 332 -1.53 -10.20 -15.31
CA ASN A 332 -2.40 -11.31 -15.68
C ASN A 332 -2.29 -12.52 -14.74
N TYR A 333 -1.43 -12.48 -13.73
CA TYR A 333 -1.34 -13.54 -12.74
C TYR A 333 -2.69 -13.82 -12.07
N SER A 334 -3.04 -15.10 -12.00
CA SER A 334 -4.12 -15.64 -11.20
C SER A 334 -3.55 -16.79 -10.39
N LYS A 335 -3.79 -16.78 -9.07
CA LYS A 335 -3.37 -17.89 -8.20
C LYS A 335 -4.20 -19.16 -8.42
N TYR A 336 -5.42 -19.02 -8.96
CA TYR A 336 -6.37 -20.11 -9.17
C TYR A 336 -6.84 -20.23 -10.61
#